data_AF-A0A4Q7XJM4-F1
#
_entry.id   AF-A0A4Q7XJM4-F1
#
_cell.length_a   1.000
_cell.length_b   1.000
_cell.length_c   1.000
_cell.angle_alpha   90.00
_cell.angle_beta   90.00
_cell.angle_gamma   90.00
#
_symmetry.space_group_name_H-M   'P 1'
#
loop_
_entity.id
_entity.type
_entity.pdbx_description
1 polymer ?
#
loop_
_entity_poly.entity_id
_entity_poly.type
_entity_poly.pdbx_seq_one_letter_code
_entity_poly.pdbx_strand_id
1 'polypeptide(L)'
;MRHPPRSVLLAVSGTVALVAGALLPVVTAQGAAPARTVEYSVTGRWDAGFQASVKVTDNAAAVNGRSLSFDLANGQKVTQGWNAKWPRSGATVTAANESCNGSLGAGASVTTGFVASRAGANAVPVTFRLNGATCYVDTQPTPTPTPTSSPTTPPGDGGRPPALRVLGSRFVDASGATRRLLGVNRSGGEFMCLIAASSTGPSKMPRPATEACGDSTPAPVADRVPLVAGEIGENTCSHGFVDQVMRWFDEHRLSCLGWTWNIRNCSTGPALISDCNGTPTAFGVGLRDHLRVLNG
;
A
#
# COMPACT_ATOMS: atom_id res chain seq x y z
N MET A 1 30.06 51.89 91.14
CA MET A 1 29.33 51.08 92.13
C MET A 1 29.27 49.63 91.65
N ARG A 2 29.81 48.70 92.47
CA ARG A 2 29.42 47.29 92.72
C ARG A 2 28.93 46.39 91.54
N HIS A 3 29.78 45.39 91.18
CA HIS A 3 29.58 43.92 91.01
C HIS A 3 28.15 43.29 90.97
N PRO A 4 27.95 42.01 90.50
CA PRO A 4 28.25 41.32 89.21
C PRO A 4 26.99 40.54 88.64
N PRO A 5 26.96 39.21 88.32
CA PRO A 5 26.86 38.59 86.98
C PRO A 5 25.63 37.68 86.73
N ARG A 6 25.49 37.09 85.51
CA ARG A 6 24.90 35.75 85.15
C ARG A 6 24.72 35.64 83.61
N SER A 7 25.47 34.80 82.90
CA SER A 7 25.29 33.36 82.64
C SER A 7 24.36 33.01 81.45
N VAL A 8 25.01 32.51 80.39
CA VAL A 8 24.64 31.41 79.46
C VAL A 8 23.45 31.60 78.50
N LEU A 9 23.74 31.55 77.19
CA LEU A 9 23.06 30.65 76.24
C LEU A 9 23.88 30.52 74.94
N LEU A 10 24.15 29.26 74.56
CA LEU A 10 24.74 28.87 73.28
C LEU A 10 23.82 29.23 72.11
N ALA A 11 24.41 29.70 71.01
CA ALA A 11 23.83 29.56 69.68
C ALA A 11 24.92 29.04 68.73
N VAL A 12 24.76 27.78 68.31
CA VAL A 12 25.55 27.16 67.23
C VAL A 12 24.94 27.64 65.91
N SER A 13 25.67 28.48 65.17
CA SER A 13 25.28 28.87 63.81
C SER A 13 26.09 28.03 62.82
N GLY A 14 25.47 27.01 62.24
CA GLY A 14 26.06 26.16 61.21
C GLY A 14 26.19 26.91 59.88
N THR A 15 27.38 26.90 59.29
CA THR A 15 27.67 27.47 57.98
C THR A 15 27.13 26.51 56.90
N VAL A 16 26.05 26.89 56.21
CA VAL A 16 25.57 26.19 55.00
C VAL A 16 26.33 26.74 53.80
N ALA A 17 27.25 25.96 53.24
CA ALA A 17 27.89 26.27 51.96
C ALA A 17 26.93 25.92 50.81
N LEU A 18 26.34 26.94 50.17
CA LEU A 18 25.56 26.78 48.94
C LEU A 18 26.50 26.45 47.77
N VAL A 19 26.57 25.18 47.39
CA VAL A 19 27.17 24.76 46.12
C VAL A 19 26.14 25.04 45.01
N ALA A 20 26.27 26.18 44.34
CA ALA A 20 25.50 26.46 43.13
C ALA A 20 26.04 25.59 41.98
N GLY A 21 25.46 24.40 41.80
CA GLY A 21 25.72 23.55 40.63
C GLY A 21 25.15 24.23 39.38
N ALA A 22 26.02 24.69 38.48
CA ALA A 22 25.60 25.18 37.17
C ALA A 22 25.04 24.00 36.35
N LEU A 23 23.72 23.97 36.16
CA LEU A 23 23.07 23.10 35.19
C LEU A 23 23.38 23.63 33.78
N LEU A 24 24.41 23.09 33.14
CA LEU A 24 24.61 23.31 31.70
C LEU A 24 23.52 22.53 30.96
N PRO A 25 22.68 23.16 30.11
CA PRO A 25 21.78 22.41 29.26
C PRO A 25 22.64 21.55 28.32
N VAL A 26 22.50 20.23 28.43
CA VAL A 26 22.99 19.31 27.40
C VAL A 26 22.16 19.59 26.14
N VAL A 27 22.72 20.39 25.23
CA VAL A 27 22.20 20.50 23.88
C VAL A 27 22.61 19.22 23.18
N THR A 28 21.70 18.24 23.11
CA THR A 28 21.87 17.16 22.15
C THR A 28 21.87 17.80 20.77
N ALA A 29 22.99 17.71 20.06
CA ALA A 29 23.02 18.05 18.65
C ALA A 29 22.18 17.00 17.92
N GLN A 30 20.87 17.24 17.79
CA GLN A 30 20.10 16.57 16.75
C GLN A 30 20.70 17.00 15.42
N GLY A 31 21.48 16.11 14.78
CA GLY A 31 21.92 16.32 13.41
C GLY A 31 20.71 16.65 12.54
N ALA A 32 20.85 17.64 11.65
CA ALA A 32 19.78 18.01 10.74
C ALA A 32 19.28 16.74 10.02
N ALA A 33 17.97 16.50 10.05
CA ALA A 33 17.39 15.36 9.36
C ALA A 33 17.80 15.42 7.88
N PRO A 34 18.18 14.29 7.27
CA PRO A 34 18.55 14.26 5.86
C PRO A 34 17.43 14.89 5.02
N ALA A 35 17.83 15.82 4.15
CA ALA A 35 16.89 16.59 3.33
C ALA A 35 15.99 15.69 2.48
N ARG A 36 16.48 14.49 2.09
CA ARG A 36 15.70 13.49 1.36
C ARG A 36 16.06 12.10 1.86
N THR A 37 15.05 11.28 2.14
CA THR A 37 15.23 9.88 2.52
C THR A 37 14.51 8.94 1.58
N VAL A 38 15.08 7.75 1.41
CA VAL A 38 14.46 6.64 0.69
C VAL A 38 14.45 5.40 1.59
N GLU A 39 13.29 4.80 1.70
CA GLU A 39 13.09 3.48 2.27
C GLU A 39 12.75 2.51 1.13
N TYR A 40 13.56 1.46 0.97
CA TYR A 40 13.37 0.43 -0.05
C TYR A 40 13.09 -0.91 0.64
N SER A 41 12.01 -1.56 0.23
CA SER A 41 11.62 -2.86 0.79
C SER A 41 11.25 -3.87 -0.29
N VAL A 42 11.81 -5.07 -0.22
CA VAL A 42 11.35 -6.22 -1.00
C VAL A 42 10.14 -6.82 -0.27
N THR A 43 8.96 -6.62 -0.82
CA THR A 43 7.68 -7.01 -0.19
C THR A 43 7.24 -8.42 -0.57
N GLY A 44 7.81 -9.00 -1.63
CA GLY A 44 7.55 -10.36 -2.05
C GLY A 44 8.63 -10.83 -3.02
N ARG A 45 8.87 -12.15 -3.07
CA ARG A 45 9.89 -12.76 -3.93
C ARG A 45 9.48 -14.18 -4.32
N TRP A 46 9.77 -14.53 -5.56
CA TRP A 46 9.64 -15.87 -6.14
C TRP A 46 10.87 -16.19 -7.00
N ASP A 47 10.91 -17.36 -7.64
CA ASP A 47 12.11 -17.84 -8.32
C ASP A 47 12.62 -16.90 -9.40
N ALA A 48 11.73 -16.46 -10.29
CA ALA A 48 12.05 -15.62 -11.44
C ALA A 48 11.87 -14.10 -11.20
N GLY A 49 11.37 -13.68 -10.04
CA GLY A 49 11.01 -12.28 -9.82
C GLY A 49 10.86 -11.86 -8.37
N PHE A 50 10.65 -10.56 -8.17
CA PHE A 50 10.39 -9.96 -6.88
C PHE A 50 9.52 -8.71 -7.01
N GLN A 51 8.88 -8.35 -5.91
CA GLN A 51 8.11 -7.13 -5.76
C GLN A 51 8.79 -6.21 -4.75
N ALA A 52 8.94 -4.93 -5.08
CA ALA A 52 9.53 -3.94 -4.20
C ALA A 52 8.68 -2.68 -4.07
N SER A 53 8.78 -2.04 -2.91
CA SER A 53 8.21 -0.73 -2.60
C SER A 53 9.34 0.25 -2.30
N VAL A 54 9.19 1.47 -2.81
CA VAL A 54 10.12 2.57 -2.56
C VAL A 54 9.34 3.76 -2.04
N LYS A 55 9.56 4.10 -0.77
CA LYS A 55 9.00 5.29 -0.14
C LYS A 55 10.07 6.37 -0.12
N VAL A 56 9.73 7.52 -0.69
CA VAL A 56 10.59 8.70 -0.72
C VAL A 56 9.97 9.74 0.21
N THR A 57 10.79 10.33 1.09
CA THR A 57 10.39 11.49 1.90
C THR A 57 11.29 12.67 1.52
N ASP A 58 10.69 13.80 1.15
CA ASP A 58 11.42 15.03 0.86
C ASP A 58 11.19 16.03 1.99
N ASN A 59 12.20 16.21 2.83
CA ASN A 59 12.23 17.21 3.91
C ASN A 59 12.74 18.58 3.42
N ALA A 60 13.08 18.72 2.13
CA ALA A 60 13.52 19.97 1.53
C ALA A 60 12.33 20.80 1.02
N ALA A 61 12.61 21.76 0.14
CA ALA A 61 11.57 22.55 -0.53
C ALA A 61 10.64 21.68 -1.37
N ALA A 62 9.37 22.08 -1.44
CA ALA A 62 8.35 21.38 -2.21
C ALA A 62 8.78 21.20 -3.68
N VAL A 63 8.57 20.01 -4.21
CA VAL A 63 8.84 19.70 -5.62
C VAL A 63 7.54 19.56 -6.39
N ASN A 64 7.52 20.11 -7.60
CA ASN A 64 6.43 19.96 -8.56
C ASN A 64 6.96 19.15 -9.75
N GLY A 65 6.55 17.89 -9.83
CA GLY A 65 7.12 16.91 -10.74
C GLY A 65 8.29 16.18 -10.07
N ARG A 66 8.12 14.88 -9.84
CA ARG A 66 9.14 14.01 -9.23
C ARG A 66 9.61 12.98 -10.24
N SER A 67 10.91 12.75 -10.26
CA SER A 67 11.59 11.71 -11.01
C SER A 67 12.55 11.01 -10.06
N LEU A 68 12.19 9.80 -9.64
CA LEU A 68 13.05 8.95 -8.83
C LEU A 68 13.90 8.08 -9.77
N SER A 69 15.21 8.09 -9.60
CA SER A 69 16.11 7.18 -10.32
C SER A 69 17.01 6.38 -9.39
N PHE A 70 17.27 5.13 -9.79
CA PHE A 70 18.15 4.19 -9.09
C PHE A 70 18.61 3.09 -10.05
N ASP A 71 19.72 2.44 -9.72
CA ASP A 71 20.26 1.34 -10.50
C ASP A 71 19.89 -0.01 -9.89
N LEU A 72 19.23 -0.85 -10.67
CA LEU A 72 19.01 -2.24 -10.33
C LEU A 72 20.31 -3.04 -10.52
N ALA A 73 20.54 -3.99 -9.62
CA ALA A 73 21.74 -4.81 -9.61
C ALA A 73 21.52 -6.13 -10.35
N ASN A 74 22.60 -6.90 -10.57
CA ASN A 74 22.54 -8.29 -11.02
C ASN A 74 21.69 -8.54 -12.29
N GLY A 75 21.61 -7.55 -13.19
CA GLY A 75 20.82 -7.66 -14.43
C GLY A 75 19.30 -7.72 -14.24
N GLN A 76 18.79 -7.41 -13.04
CA GLN A 76 17.36 -7.26 -12.76
C GLN A 76 16.72 -6.25 -13.72
N LYS A 77 15.44 -6.45 -14.06
CA LYS A 77 14.68 -5.53 -14.92
C LYS A 77 13.29 -5.33 -14.37
N VAL A 78 12.83 -4.08 -14.31
CA VAL A 78 11.41 -3.79 -14.03
C VAL A 78 10.57 -4.37 -15.16
N THR A 79 9.49 -5.05 -14.80
CA THR A 79 8.54 -5.66 -15.74
C THR A 79 7.18 -4.97 -15.66
N GLN A 80 6.81 -4.49 -14.47
CA GLN A 80 5.59 -3.74 -14.21
C GLN A 80 5.81 -2.79 -13.03
N GLY A 81 5.11 -1.68 -12.99
CA GLY A 81 5.10 -0.78 -11.83
C GLY A 81 3.80 0.00 -11.70
N TRP A 82 3.61 0.64 -10.55
CA TRP A 82 2.44 1.43 -10.21
C TRP A 82 2.83 2.68 -9.42
N ASN A 83 1.89 3.61 -9.25
CA ASN A 83 2.09 4.91 -8.59
C ASN A 83 3.21 5.79 -9.20
N ALA A 84 3.66 5.47 -10.42
CA ALA A 84 4.62 6.23 -11.20
C ALA A 84 4.56 5.77 -12.66
N LYS A 85 5.01 6.63 -13.56
CA LYS A 85 5.33 6.30 -14.94
C LYS A 85 6.73 5.70 -14.99
N TRP A 86 6.84 4.51 -15.58
CA TRP A 86 8.09 3.76 -15.72
C TRP A 86 8.49 3.72 -17.20
N PRO A 87 9.11 4.78 -17.75
CA PRO A 87 9.69 4.73 -19.09
C PRO A 87 10.71 3.59 -19.18
N ARG A 88 10.87 2.99 -20.38
CA ARG A 88 11.62 1.75 -20.64
C ARG A 88 12.79 1.54 -19.67
N SER A 89 12.74 0.46 -18.91
CA SER A 89 13.71 0.14 -17.87
C SER A 89 14.95 -0.56 -18.42
N GLY A 90 16.13 0.04 -18.21
CA GLY A 90 17.44 -0.58 -18.35
C GLY A 90 17.96 -1.08 -17.00
N ALA A 91 19.29 -1.10 -16.82
CA ALA A 91 19.89 -1.25 -15.49
C ALA A 91 19.53 -0.06 -14.60
N THR A 92 19.55 1.15 -15.18
CA THR A 92 19.01 2.35 -14.54
C THR A 92 17.51 2.41 -14.72
N VAL A 93 16.82 2.57 -13.61
CA VAL A 93 15.37 2.70 -13.52
C VAL A 93 15.02 4.15 -13.26
N THR A 94 13.97 4.64 -13.93
CA THR A 94 13.39 5.96 -13.68
C THR A 94 11.89 5.80 -13.44
N ALA A 95 11.42 6.33 -12.31
CA ALA A 95 10.01 6.40 -11.92
C ALA A 95 9.59 7.87 -11.85
N ALA A 96 8.98 8.35 -12.93
CA ALA A 96 8.42 9.70 -13.00
C ALA A 96 7.02 9.74 -12.37
N ASN A 97 6.59 10.87 -11.83
CA ASN A 97 5.23 10.99 -11.32
C ASN A 97 4.16 10.73 -12.39
N GLU A 98 3.02 10.27 -11.91
CA GLU A 98 1.76 10.47 -12.62
C GLU A 98 1.35 11.94 -12.52
N SER A 99 0.44 12.38 -13.39
CA SER A 99 -0.10 13.74 -13.29
C SER A 99 -0.76 14.01 -11.92
N CYS A 100 -1.19 12.96 -11.21
CA CYS A 100 -1.92 13.06 -9.93
C CYS A 100 -1.02 13.21 -8.71
N ASN A 101 0.24 12.83 -8.81
CA ASN A 101 1.10 12.61 -7.64
C ASN A 101 2.49 13.23 -7.83
N GLY A 102 2.53 14.31 -8.63
CA GLY A 102 3.74 15.06 -8.93
C GLY A 102 4.14 16.05 -7.86
N SER A 103 3.20 16.57 -7.08
CA SER A 103 3.51 17.49 -5.98
C SER A 103 3.92 16.72 -4.73
N LEU A 104 5.05 17.10 -4.14
CA LEU A 104 5.50 16.60 -2.85
C LEU A 104 5.93 17.79 -2.01
N GLY A 105 5.15 18.10 -0.98
CA GLY A 105 5.45 19.17 -0.04
C GLY A 105 6.64 18.84 0.87
N ALA A 106 7.16 19.84 1.58
CA ALA A 106 8.20 19.65 2.58
C ALA A 106 7.70 18.71 3.70
N GLY A 107 8.50 17.69 4.03
CA GLY A 107 8.19 16.64 5.00
C GLY A 107 7.19 15.59 4.49
N ALA A 108 6.70 15.71 3.26
CA ALA A 108 5.75 14.74 2.70
C ALA A 108 6.46 13.50 2.17
N SER A 109 5.73 12.37 2.15
CA SER A 109 6.19 11.12 1.56
C SER A 109 5.35 10.70 0.37
N VAL A 110 5.98 10.00 -0.57
CA VAL A 110 5.31 9.31 -1.66
C VAL A 110 5.85 7.88 -1.78
N THR A 111 4.98 6.93 -2.11
CA THR A 111 5.35 5.53 -2.27
C THR A 111 5.08 5.07 -3.69
N THR A 112 6.10 4.52 -4.34
CA THR A 112 6.00 3.85 -5.62
C THR A 112 6.33 2.37 -5.47
N GLY A 113 5.87 1.52 -6.39
CA GLY A 113 6.13 0.09 -6.32
C GLY A 113 6.29 -0.54 -7.70
N PHE A 114 7.00 -1.66 -7.73
CA PHE A 114 7.30 -2.37 -8.97
C PHE A 114 7.49 -3.88 -8.77
N VAL A 115 7.30 -4.61 -9.86
CA VAL A 115 7.71 -6.00 -10.04
C VAL A 115 8.89 -6.05 -10.99
N ALA A 116 9.92 -6.79 -10.63
CA ALA A 116 11.12 -6.96 -11.43
C ALA A 116 11.55 -8.42 -11.55
N SER A 117 12.21 -8.74 -12.66
CA SER A 117 12.86 -10.04 -12.86
C SER A 117 14.16 -10.14 -12.07
N ARG A 118 14.54 -11.37 -11.72
CA ARG A 118 15.84 -11.68 -11.13
C ARG A 118 16.37 -13.02 -11.65
N ALA A 119 17.68 -13.15 -11.72
CA ALA A 119 18.38 -14.41 -11.96
C ALA A 119 19.43 -14.60 -10.85
N GLY A 120 19.14 -15.48 -9.89
CA GLY A 120 20.04 -15.70 -8.76
C GLY A 120 19.99 -14.57 -7.71
N ALA A 121 21.12 -13.92 -7.43
CA ALA A 121 21.21 -12.91 -6.37
C ALA A 121 20.22 -11.74 -6.59
N ASN A 122 19.71 -11.18 -5.49
CA ASN A 122 18.75 -10.08 -5.50
C ASN A 122 19.28 -8.90 -4.68
N ALA A 123 20.41 -8.34 -5.09
CA ALA A 123 20.96 -7.19 -4.39
C ALA A 123 20.02 -5.99 -4.49
N VAL A 124 20.00 -5.19 -3.43
CA VAL A 124 19.16 -4.01 -3.29
C VAL A 124 19.93 -2.79 -3.83
N PRO A 125 19.28 -1.86 -4.55
CA PRO A 125 19.92 -0.61 -4.96
C PRO A 125 20.43 0.18 -3.75
N VAL A 126 21.62 0.77 -3.87
CA VAL A 126 22.24 1.57 -2.79
C VAL A 126 22.26 3.07 -3.09
N THR A 127 21.96 3.46 -4.33
CA THR A 127 21.97 4.85 -4.76
C THR A 127 20.60 5.21 -5.34
N PHE A 128 19.96 6.21 -4.73
CA PHE A 128 18.70 6.77 -5.20
C PHE A 128 18.85 8.26 -5.40
N ARG A 129 18.16 8.80 -6.40
CA ARG A 129 18.11 10.23 -6.69
C ARG A 129 16.67 10.68 -6.91
N LEU A 130 16.25 11.74 -6.23
CA LEU A 130 15.00 12.45 -6.50
C LEU A 130 15.33 13.73 -7.26
N ASN A 131 14.86 13.84 -8.51
CA ASN A 131 15.16 14.96 -9.41
C ASN A 131 16.67 15.24 -9.55
N GLY A 132 17.48 14.16 -9.55
CA GLY A 132 18.94 14.23 -9.64
C GLY A 132 19.67 14.39 -8.31
N ALA A 133 18.99 14.86 -7.26
CA ALA A 133 19.56 15.01 -5.92
C ALA A 133 19.64 13.65 -5.20
N THR A 134 20.82 13.30 -4.68
CA THR A 134 21.03 12.05 -3.95
C THR A 134 20.17 11.99 -2.69
N CYS A 135 19.47 10.87 -2.49
CA CYS A 135 18.72 10.60 -1.28
C CYS A 135 19.57 9.79 -0.30
N TYR A 136 19.38 10.04 0.99
CA TYR A 136 19.89 9.16 2.04
C TYR A 136 19.04 7.89 2.07
N VAL A 137 19.68 6.72 1.93
CA VAL A 137 18.98 5.44 2.05
C VAL A 137 18.90 5.10 3.53
N ASP A 138 17.69 5.08 4.07
CA ASP A 138 17.47 4.58 5.41
C ASP A 138 17.60 3.06 5.36
N THR A 139 18.76 2.55 5.74
CA THR A 139 19.00 1.11 5.84
C THR A 139 18.37 0.59 7.14
N GLN A 140 17.07 0.80 7.33
CA GLN A 140 16.34 0.05 8.33
C GLN A 140 16.33 -1.41 7.88
N PRO A 141 16.76 -2.36 8.74
CA PRO A 141 16.75 -3.77 8.39
C PRO A 141 15.35 -4.17 7.97
N THR A 142 15.23 -4.78 6.79
CA THR A 142 14.00 -5.42 6.33
C THR A 142 13.55 -6.37 7.44
N PRO A 143 12.35 -6.23 8.03
CA PRO A 143 11.87 -7.23 8.97
C PRO A 143 11.89 -8.57 8.24
N THR A 144 12.67 -9.52 8.76
CA THR A 144 12.68 -10.88 8.24
C THR A 144 11.25 -11.40 8.41
N PRO A 145 10.56 -11.83 7.34
CA PRO A 145 9.23 -12.40 7.49
C PRO A 145 9.38 -13.66 8.35
N THR A 146 8.87 -13.62 9.58
CA THR A 146 8.77 -14.81 10.41
C THR A 146 7.82 -15.78 9.70
N PRO A 147 8.22 -17.05 9.44
CA PRO A 147 7.29 -18.03 8.90
C PRO A 147 6.12 -18.16 9.88
N THR A 148 4.95 -17.64 9.50
CA THR A 148 3.74 -17.83 10.29
C THR A 148 3.28 -19.25 10.04
N SER A 149 3.30 -20.11 11.06
CA SER A 149 2.68 -21.43 11.02
C SER A 149 1.20 -21.28 10.66
N SER A 150 0.74 -22.01 9.64
CA SER A 150 -0.69 -22.13 9.32
C SER A 150 -1.48 -22.54 10.57
N PRO A 151 -2.58 -21.85 10.92
CA PRO A 151 -3.53 -22.38 11.88
C PRO A 151 -4.23 -23.60 11.25
N THR A 152 -4.28 -24.73 11.97
CA THR A 152 -4.82 -26.00 11.47
C THR A 152 -6.34 -26.16 11.68
N THR A 153 -7.08 -25.15 12.13
CA THR A 153 -8.53 -25.37 12.36
C THR A 153 -9.38 -24.14 12.06
N PRO A 154 -10.34 -24.22 11.11
CA PRO A 154 -11.42 -23.23 11.01
C PRO A 154 -12.26 -23.25 12.30
N PRO A 155 -12.63 -22.09 12.87
CA PRO A 155 -13.67 -22.05 13.89
C PRO A 155 -14.99 -22.57 13.28
N GLY A 156 -15.52 -23.63 13.89
CA GLY A 156 -16.78 -24.24 13.48
C GLY A 156 -17.95 -23.41 13.96
N ASP A 157 -18.40 -22.45 13.16
CA ASP A 157 -19.68 -21.79 13.33
C ASP A 157 -20.58 -22.11 12.13
N GLY A 158 -21.39 -23.16 12.27
CA GLY A 158 -22.75 -23.24 11.68
C GLY A 158 -22.98 -22.96 10.19
N GLY A 159 -21.98 -23.07 9.33
CA GLY A 159 -22.18 -23.14 7.87
C GLY A 159 -22.43 -21.83 7.12
N ARG A 160 -22.19 -20.65 7.72
CA ARG A 160 -22.21 -19.39 6.97
C ARG A 160 -20.87 -18.63 7.09
N PRO A 161 -20.22 -18.27 5.97
CA PRO A 161 -18.98 -17.51 6.02
C PRO A 161 -19.16 -16.16 6.74
N PRO A 162 -18.17 -15.69 7.51
CA PRO A 162 -18.25 -14.41 8.21
C PRO A 162 -18.32 -13.24 7.22
N ALA A 163 -19.20 -12.28 7.50
CA ALA A 163 -19.28 -11.04 6.74
C ALA A 163 -18.07 -10.15 7.07
N LEU A 164 -17.43 -9.60 6.03
CA LEU A 164 -16.29 -8.69 6.12
C LEU A 164 -16.66 -7.30 5.59
N ARG A 165 -16.07 -6.25 6.18
CA ARG A 165 -16.14 -4.86 5.67
C ARG A 165 -14.78 -4.18 5.80
N VAL A 166 -14.59 -3.06 5.11
CA VAL A 166 -13.38 -2.24 5.19
C VAL A 166 -13.58 -1.11 6.19
N LEU A 167 -12.64 -0.96 7.14
CA LEU A 167 -12.56 0.17 8.07
C LEU A 167 -11.16 0.79 7.97
N GLY A 168 -11.07 1.97 7.37
CA GLY A 168 -9.78 2.60 7.05
C GLY A 168 -8.94 1.68 6.14
N SER A 169 -7.77 1.26 6.62
CA SER A 169 -6.87 0.33 5.92
C SER A 169 -6.97 -1.12 6.39
N ARG A 170 -8.04 -1.49 7.10
CA ARG A 170 -8.20 -2.81 7.72
C ARG A 170 -9.48 -3.50 7.23
N PHE A 171 -9.42 -4.82 7.02
CA PHE A 171 -10.62 -5.65 6.96
C PHE A 171 -11.09 -5.93 8.37
N VAL A 172 -12.39 -5.79 8.63
CA VAL A 172 -13.02 -6.12 9.91
C VAL A 172 -14.23 -7.01 9.69
N ASP A 173 -14.56 -7.84 10.66
CA ASP A 173 -15.80 -8.62 10.64
C ASP A 173 -17.02 -7.84 11.18
N ALA A 174 -18.17 -8.51 11.25
CA ALA A 174 -19.41 -7.93 11.80
C ALA A 174 -19.27 -7.40 13.24
N SER A 175 -18.36 -7.97 14.05
CA SER A 175 -18.07 -7.52 15.42
C SER A 175 -17.10 -6.33 15.48
N GLY A 176 -16.50 -5.95 14.35
CA GLY A 176 -15.48 -4.91 14.26
C GLY A 176 -14.05 -5.42 14.52
N ALA A 177 -13.85 -6.71 14.72
CA ALA A 177 -12.53 -7.29 14.90
C ALA A 177 -11.75 -7.28 13.58
N THR A 178 -10.48 -6.85 13.61
CA THR A 178 -9.61 -6.86 12.42
C THR A 178 -9.34 -8.29 11.96
N ARG A 179 -9.57 -8.56 10.68
CA ARG A 179 -9.34 -9.86 10.04
C ARG A 179 -8.21 -9.75 9.03
N ARG A 180 -7.32 -10.75 9.03
CA ARG A 180 -6.32 -10.94 7.97
C ARG A 180 -6.88 -11.96 7.00
N LEU A 181 -6.95 -11.60 5.72
CA LEU A 181 -7.30 -12.57 4.68
C LEU A 181 -6.16 -13.58 4.57
N LEU A 182 -6.41 -14.79 5.06
CA LEU A 182 -5.54 -15.96 4.92
C LEU A 182 -6.06 -16.80 3.75
N GLY A 183 -6.08 -16.19 2.56
CA GLY A 183 -6.51 -16.83 1.33
C GLY A 183 -5.36 -16.93 0.34
N VAL A 184 -5.47 -17.87 -0.60
CA VAL A 184 -4.65 -17.81 -1.81
C VAL A 184 -5.20 -16.71 -2.71
N ASN A 185 -4.35 -15.80 -3.16
CA ASN A 185 -4.70 -14.94 -4.29
C ASN A 185 -4.71 -15.84 -5.53
N ARG A 186 -5.89 -16.32 -5.93
CA ARG A 186 -6.04 -16.94 -7.24
C ARG A 186 -6.26 -15.79 -8.22
N SER A 187 -5.17 -15.25 -8.76
CA SER A 187 -5.25 -14.38 -9.95
C SER A 187 -6.13 -15.10 -10.98
N GLY A 188 -7.20 -14.46 -11.40
CA GLY A 188 -8.15 -15.01 -12.34
C GLY A 188 -9.38 -15.68 -11.76
N GLY A 189 -9.78 -15.46 -10.51
CA GLY A 189 -11.19 -15.70 -10.14
C GLY A 189 -12.14 -14.80 -10.94
N GLU A 190 -11.69 -13.59 -11.26
CA GLU A 190 -12.28 -12.64 -12.19
C GLU A 190 -12.21 -13.09 -13.66
N PHE A 191 -11.24 -13.93 -14.02
CA PHE A 191 -11.08 -14.51 -15.36
C PHE A 191 -11.70 -15.91 -15.51
N MET A 192 -11.96 -16.60 -14.40
CA MET A 192 -12.74 -17.84 -14.37
C MET A 192 -14.14 -17.45 -14.79
N CYS A 193 -14.56 -17.96 -15.96
CA CYS A 193 -15.79 -17.61 -16.67
C CYS A 193 -15.72 -16.48 -17.73
N LEU A 194 -14.54 -15.91 -17.99
CA LEU A 194 -14.33 -14.86 -19.02
C LEU A 194 -13.53 -15.29 -20.27
N ILE A 195 -13.30 -16.59 -20.49
CA ILE A 195 -12.64 -17.06 -21.72
C ILE A 195 -13.61 -17.84 -22.59
N ALA A 196 -14.34 -17.11 -23.43
CA ALA A 196 -14.62 -17.50 -24.81
C ALA A 196 -14.11 -16.32 -25.67
N ALA A 197 -13.01 -16.38 -26.41
CA ALA A 197 -12.50 -17.47 -27.22
C ALA A 197 -10.98 -17.43 -27.40
N SER A 198 -10.48 -18.60 -27.77
CA SER A 198 -9.19 -18.90 -28.37
C SER A 198 -8.70 -17.89 -29.42
N SER A 199 -7.40 -17.57 -29.31
CA SER A 199 -6.47 -17.33 -30.44
C SER A 199 -6.94 -16.43 -31.58
N THR A 200 -6.74 -15.10 -31.45
CA THR A 200 -6.13 -14.19 -32.46
C THR A 200 -6.27 -12.72 -32.03
N GLY A 201 -5.21 -12.14 -31.46
CA GLY A 201 -5.04 -10.68 -31.30
C GLY A 201 -5.48 -10.07 -29.95
N PRO A 202 -4.75 -9.06 -29.43
CA PRO A 202 -5.20 -8.30 -28.28
C PRO A 202 -6.33 -7.35 -28.73
N SER A 203 -7.30 -7.06 -27.85
CA SER A 203 -8.29 -5.95 -27.92
C SER A 203 -9.77 -6.27 -28.17
N LYS A 204 -10.25 -7.51 -28.09
CA LYS A 204 -11.71 -7.75 -28.01
C LYS A 204 -12.03 -8.82 -26.97
N MET A 205 -12.53 -8.42 -25.80
CA MET A 205 -13.23 -9.34 -24.89
C MET A 205 -14.61 -9.63 -25.49
N PRO A 206 -14.91 -10.84 -25.99
CA PRO A 206 -16.24 -11.17 -26.46
C PRO A 206 -17.03 -11.81 -25.30
N ARG A 207 -18.22 -11.25 -25.04
CA ARG A 207 -19.35 -11.81 -24.26
C ARG A 207 -19.20 -11.88 -22.72
N PRO A 208 -20.32 -11.66 -22.00
CA PRO A 208 -20.32 -11.65 -20.54
C PRO A 208 -20.00 -13.03 -19.97
N ALA A 209 -19.34 -13.07 -18.82
CA ALA A 209 -19.43 -14.21 -17.91
C ALA A 209 -20.92 -14.50 -17.72
N THR A 210 -21.39 -15.67 -18.17
CA THR A 210 -22.79 -16.05 -17.95
C THR A 210 -22.97 -16.38 -16.47
N GLU A 211 -24.12 -16.01 -15.89
CA GLU A 211 -24.51 -16.40 -14.52
C GLU A 211 -24.32 -17.92 -14.31
N ALA A 212 -24.64 -18.73 -15.34
CA ALA A 212 -24.40 -20.18 -15.36
C ALA A 212 -22.95 -20.59 -15.09
N CYS A 213 -21.96 -19.80 -15.53
CA CYS A 213 -20.57 -20.09 -15.21
C CYS A 213 -20.23 -19.72 -13.77
N GLY A 214 -20.77 -18.61 -13.26
CA GLY A 214 -20.72 -18.25 -11.84
C GLY A 214 -21.24 -19.39 -10.94
N ASP A 215 -22.39 -19.95 -11.31
CA ASP A 215 -23.04 -20.99 -10.53
C ASP A 215 -22.29 -22.33 -10.56
N SER A 216 -21.62 -22.64 -11.67
CA SER A 216 -20.88 -23.90 -11.82
C SER A 216 -19.50 -23.90 -11.17
N THR A 217 -18.91 -22.72 -10.95
CA THR A 217 -17.48 -22.61 -10.64
C THR A 217 -17.19 -21.84 -9.36
N PRO A 218 -17.40 -20.51 -9.27
CA PRO A 218 -17.19 -19.79 -8.01
C PRO A 218 -18.25 -20.08 -6.93
N ALA A 219 -19.52 -20.37 -7.27
CA ALA A 219 -20.54 -20.63 -6.24
C ALA A 219 -20.22 -21.84 -5.32
N PRO A 220 -19.82 -23.03 -5.84
CA PRO A 220 -19.44 -24.14 -4.97
C PRO A 220 -18.24 -23.85 -4.07
N VAL A 221 -17.36 -22.91 -4.46
CA VAL A 221 -16.24 -22.44 -3.64
C VAL A 221 -16.75 -21.48 -2.56
N ALA A 222 -17.60 -20.52 -2.95
CA ALA A 222 -18.25 -19.57 -2.05
C ALA A 222 -19.08 -20.25 -0.94
N ASP A 223 -19.66 -21.42 -1.21
CA ASP A 223 -20.36 -22.23 -0.21
C ASP A 223 -19.45 -22.78 0.89
N ARG A 224 -18.14 -22.87 0.63
CA ARG A 224 -17.17 -23.48 1.55
C ARG A 224 -16.29 -22.46 2.24
N VAL A 225 -15.97 -21.35 1.57
CA VAL A 225 -15.05 -20.33 2.06
C VAL A 225 -15.51 -18.93 1.62
N PRO A 226 -15.23 -17.88 2.42
CA PRO A 226 -15.45 -16.50 1.98
C PRO A 226 -14.71 -16.23 0.65
N LEU A 227 -15.45 -15.76 -0.36
CA LEU A 227 -14.89 -15.39 -1.66
C LEU A 227 -14.97 -13.87 -1.85
N VAL A 228 -13.84 -13.28 -2.26
CA VAL A 228 -13.76 -11.87 -2.65
C VAL A 228 -13.09 -11.79 -4.02
N ALA A 229 -13.71 -11.13 -4.99
CA ALA A 229 -13.03 -10.76 -6.23
C ALA A 229 -12.09 -9.59 -5.94
N GLY A 230 -10.78 -9.84 -6.05
CA GLY A 230 -9.76 -8.82 -5.81
C GLY A 230 -9.71 -7.74 -6.90
N GLU A 231 -10.22 -8.04 -8.08
CA GLU A 231 -10.21 -7.16 -9.25
C GLU A 231 -11.46 -7.39 -10.09
N ILE A 232 -12.27 -6.35 -10.33
CA ILE A 232 -13.32 -6.35 -11.36
C ILE A 232 -13.18 -5.11 -12.24
N GLY A 233 -13.44 -5.24 -13.53
CA GLY A 233 -13.39 -4.11 -14.45
C GLY A 233 -13.67 -4.51 -15.89
N GLU A 234 -13.97 -3.52 -16.72
CA GLU A 234 -14.11 -3.69 -18.16
C GLU A 234 -13.38 -2.61 -18.94
N ASN A 235 -13.03 -2.92 -20.20
CA ASN A 235 -12.35 -2.01 -21.10
C ASN A 235 -13.22 -1.56 -22.29
N THR A 236 -14.54 -1.70 -22.19
CA THR A 236 -15.47 -1.31 -23.27
C THR A 236 -15.88 0.16 -23.19
N CYS A 237 -15.40 0.91 -22.18
CA CYS A 237 -15.89 2.23 -21.83
C CYS A 237 -17.39 2.26 -21.49
N SER A 238 -17.93 1.14 -21.01
CA SER A 238 -19.27 1.00 -20.44
C SER A 238 -19.17 0.45 -19.01
N HIS A 239 -20.31 0.13 -18.39
CA HIS A 239 -20.39 -0.58 -17.12
C HIS A 239 -21.36 -1.79 -17.15
N GLY A 240 -21.91 -2.13 -18.32
CA GLY A 240 -22.91 -3.20 -18.42
C GLY A 240 -22.39 -4.60 -18.10
N PHE A 241 -21.08 -4.85 -18.28
CA PHE A 241 -20.48 -6.11 -17.85
C PHE A 241 -20.32 -6.14 -16.33
N VAL A 242 -19.76 -5.07 -15.76
CA VAL A 242 -19.52 -5.05 -14.30
C VAL A 242 -20.83 -5.01 -13.51
N ASP A 243 -21.91 -4.44 -14.05
CA ASP A 243 -23.24 -4.47 -13.43
C ASP A 243 -23.74 -5.90 -13.23
N GLN A 244 -23.54 -6.76 -14.23
CA GLN A 244 -23.93 -8.18 -14.16
C GLN A 244 -23.09 -8.92 -13.13
N VAL A 245 -21.77 -8.68 -13.12
CA VAL A 245 -20.86 -9.28 -12.14
C VAL A 245 -21.25 -8.87 -10.72
N MET A 246 -21.41 -7.56 -10.46
CA MET A 246 -21.75 -7.07 -9.13
C MET A 246 -23.12 -7.61 -8.66
N ARG A 247 -24.11 -7.69 -9.55
CA ARG A 247 -25.40 -8.31 -9.22
C ARG A 247 -25.27 -9.77 -8.80
N TRP A 248 -24.52 -10.58 -9.56
CA TRP A 248 -24.31 -11.98 -9.21
C TRP A 248 -23.58 -12.12 -7.86
N PHE A 249 -22.59 -11.25 -7.60
CA PHE A 249 -21.90 -11.20 -6.30
C PHE A 249 -22.86 -10.84 -5.15
N ASP A 250 -23.76 -9.87 -5.35
CA ASP A 250 -24.77 -9.51 -4.35
C ASP A 250 -25.74 -10.67 -4.05
N GLU A 251 -26.25 -11.34 -5.09
CA GLU A 251 -27.14 -12.49 -4.96
C GLU A 251 -26.49 -13.63 -4.14
N HIS A 252 -25.18 -13.82 -4.32
CA HIS A 252 -24.39 -14.82 -3.59
C HIS A 252 -23.82 -14.29 -2.27
N ARG A 253 -24.05 -13.02 -1.93
CA ARG A 253 -23.56 -12.34 -0.71
C ARG A 253 -22.04 -12.33 -0.61
N LEU A 254 -21.40 -12.05 -1.74
CA LEU A 254 -19.96 -11.99 -1.94
C LEU A 254 -19.49 -10.54 -2.05
N SER A 255 -18.17 -10.32 -2.02
CA SER A 255 -17.59 -8.98 -2.16
C SER A 255 -16.68 -8.89 -3.37
N CYS A 256 -16.61 -7.71 -3.98
CA CYS A 256 -15.73 -7.43 -5.11
C CYS A 256 -15.04 -6.07 -4.95
N LEU A 257 -13.85 -5.93 -5.53
CA LEU A 257 -13.09 -4.67 -5.55
C LEU A 257 -12.94 -4.15 -6.99
N GLY A 258 -13.32 -2.89 -7.20
CA GLY A 258 -13.17 -2.22 -8.49
C GLY A 258 -11.72 -1.96 -8.86
N TRP A 259 -11.32 -2.41 -10.05
CA TRP A 259 -9.98 -2.26 -10.63
C TRP A 259 -10.09 -1.38 -11.89
N THR A 260 -9.40 -0.24 -12.06
CA THR A 260 -8.37 0.39 -11.22
C THR A 260 -8.61 1.87 -11.00
N TRP A 261 -8.03 2.42 -9.93
CA TRP A 261 -7.76 3.85 -9.79
C TRP A 261 -6.59 4.34 -10.66
N ASN A 262 -6.57 3.96 -11.94
CA ASN A 262 -5.63 4.48 -12.93
C ASN A 262 -6.30 5.54 -13.79
N ILE A 263 -5.53 6.54 -14.21
CA ILE A 263 -5.93 7.59 -15.14
C ILE A 263 -5.60 7.22 -16.60
N ARG A 264 -6.20 6.14 -17.09
CA ARG A 264 -5.98 5.64 -18.47
C ARG A 264 -7.25 5.75 -19.30
N ASN A 265 -7.09 5.67 -20.61
CA ASN A 265 -8.24 5.49 -21.50
C ASN A 265 -8.89 4.13 -21.18
N CYS A 266 -10.19 4.15 -20.87
CA CYS A 266 -10.99 2.96 -20.56
C CYS A 266 -10.91 1.90 -21.67
N SER A 267 -10.62 2.25 -22.93
CA SER A 267 -10.47 1.27 -24.03
C SER A 267 -9.19 0.43 -23.94
N THR A 268 -8.18 0.94 -23.24
CA THR A 268 -6.85 0.29 -23.12
C THR A 268 -6.73 -0.59 -21.88
N GLY A 269 -7.75 -0.56 -21.01
CA GLY A 269 -7.82 -1.33 -19.77
C GLY A 269 -8.83 -0.69 -18.80
N PRO A 270 -9.26 -1.45 -17.78
CA PRO A 270 -10.27 -0.95 -16.85
C PRO A 270 -9.72 0.17 -15.97
N ALA A 271 -10.43 1.30 -15.96
CA ALA A 271 -10.07 2.53 -15.26
C ALA A 271 -11.33 3.13 -14.63
N LEU A 272 -11.34 3.36 -13.32
CA LEU A 272 -12.43 3.98 -12.57
C LEU A 272 -12.51 5.48 -12.80
N ILE A 273 -11.37 6.12 -13.03
CA ILE A 273 -11.26 7.57 -13.18
C ILE A 273 -10.52 7.92 -14.47
N SER A 274 -10.93 9.00 -15.14
CA SER A 274 -10.27 9.50 -16.34
C SER A 274 -9.14 10.48 -16.02
N ASP A 275 -9.20 11.11 -14.85
CA ASP A 275 -8.24 12.10 -14.40
C ASP A 275 -8.06 12.08 -12.88
N CYS A 276 -7.08 12.87 -12.43
CA CYS A 276 -6.68 12.94 -11.03
C CYS A 276 -7.61 13.78 -10.14
N ASN A 277 -8.60 14.47 -10.72
CA ASN A 277 -9.66 15.13 -9.96
C ASN A 277 -10.75 14.12 -9.55
N GLY A 278 -10.62 12.86 -9.97
CA GLY A 278 -11.56 11.80 -9.66
C GLY A 278 -12.77 11.79 -10.59
N THR A 279 -12.69 12.43 -11.77
CA THR A 279 -13.74 12.32 -12.78
C THR A 279 -13.94 10.85 -13.14
N PRO A 280 -15.13 10.27 -12.89
CA PRO A 280 -15.34 8.86 -13.11
C PRO A 280 -15.44 8.55 -14.61
N THR A 281 -14.91 7.40 -15.03
CA THR A 281 -15.27 6.81 -16.33
C THR A 281 -16.68 6.22 -16.27
N ALA A 282 -17.22 5.74 -17.40
CA ALA A 282 -18.49 4.99 -17.39
C ALA A 282 -18.45 3.79 -16.44
N PHE A 283 -17.34 3.03 -16.45
CA PHE A 283 -17.11 1.94 -15.48
C PHE A 283 -17.12 2.45 -14.03
N GLY A 284 -16.41 3.56 -13.75
CA GLY A 284 -16.41 4.18 -12.42
C GLY A 284 -17.77 4.66 -11.95
N VAL A 285 -18.60 5.18 -12.88
CA VAL A 285 -19.99 5.56 -12.60
C VAL A 285 -20.81 4.34 -12.19
N GLY A 286 -20.76 3.24 -12.98
CA GLY A 286 -21.51 2.02 -12.67
C GLY A 286 -21.16 1.44 -11.29
N LEU A 287 -19.86 1.32 -10.98
CA LEU A 287 -19.41 0.86 -9.66
C LEU A 287 -19.89 1.79 -8.53
N ARG A 288 -19.72 3.11 -8.69
CA ARG A 288 -20.13 4.09 -7.67
C ARG A 288 -21.63 4.01 -7.42
N ASP A 289 -22.43 3.94 -8.47
CA ASP A 289 -23.89 3.98 -8.35
C ASP A 289 -24.42 2.68 -7.74
N HIS A 290 -23.83 1.54 -8.11
CA HIS A 290 -24.11 0.26 -7.45
C HIS A 290 -23.81 0.29 -5.95
N LEU A 291 -22.61 0.75 -5.55
CA LEU A 291 -22.22 0.86 -4.14
C LEU A 291 -23.11 1.82 -3.33
N ARG A 292 -23.67 2.85 -3.98
CA ARG A 292 -24.63 3.76 -3.33
C ARG A 292 -25.96 3.07 -3.02
N VAL A 293 -26.42 2.17 -3.88
CA VAL A 293 -27.65 1.39 -3.64
C VAL A 293 -27.50 0.48 -2.42
N LEU A 294 -26.33 -0.15 -2.24
CA LEU A 294 -26.08 -1.05 -1.11
C LEU A 294 -25.99 -0.35 0.26
N ASN A 295 -25.75 0.96 0.28
CA ASN A 295 -25.65 1.78 1.51
C ASN A 295 -26.95 2.57 1.81
N GLY A 296 -28.02 2.31 1.04
CA GLY A 296 -29.35 2.92 1.23
C GLY A 296 -30.22 2.19 2.24
#